data_AF-A0A928WPV0-F1
#
_entry.id   AF-A0A928WPV0-F1
#
_cell.length_a   1.000
_cell.length_b   1.000
_cell.length_c   1.000
_cell.angle_alpha   90.00
_cell.angle_beta   90.00
_cell.angle_gamma   90.00
#
_symmetry.space_group_name_H-M   'P 1'
#
loop_
_entity.id
_entity.type
_entity.pdbx_description
1 polymer ?
#
loop_
_entity_poly.entity_id
_entity_poly.type
_entity_poly.pdbx_seq_one_letter_code
_entity_poly.pdbx_strand_id
1 'polypeptide(L)'
;LYCETHEKRRAFTEEQKASTQREINTPGNQKTFVKQLNLFDEENELDDTDESEKTNSLMYNIIKSDLLGSNQLIETEKVKQELNKFLQNEWKNIALGRTITFDRGMIIPSKELKNGEICVPWMDEGEKVLNFRSPFLNSNGLCISINKHVEDRLAPDGKALKGIIVVNDEDHKRIRARLEANEIAPAETESERQARDFDGDCIGVEVASKYPNFTAEAEYRNQVENAYAPTIKLSKQSFYDPTTGEQPPFEEIAIHMSDRISVGIINNQVTALEALESEIEVLNTYGTLEQKSEYLDQVSSHYQSLFEQEHYDKPKPIRAEYKPYMQQFVTLAENPNRTSEIIQQAMDENRQMYRKLIEEGCYQNQIAVDLFKSAKKPEMDLVRENQRYLYRDVNYIKDKKSKTVYLNQGITPKGYSPVELLINQTNKYFQESQLESRPIVQFQDLFKGV
;
A
#
# COMPACT_ATOMS: atom_id res chain seq x y z
N LEU A 1 -20.12 -18.34 -0.26
CA LEU A 1 -19.05 -17.34 -0.03
C LEU A 1 -17.90 -17.86 0.84
N TYR A 2 -18.02 -18.04 2.17
CA TYR A 2 -16.91 -18.50 3.02
C TYR A 2 -16.19 -19.75 2.46
N CYS A 3 -16.97 -20.82 2.18
CA CYS A 3 -16.43 -22.06 1.61
C CYS A 3 -15.84 -21.85 0.20
N GLU A 4 -16.51 -21.08 -0.66
CA GLU A 4 -16.04 -20.81 -2.03
C GLU A 4 -14.71 -20.04 -2.04
N THR A 5 -14.57 -19.05 -1.17
CA THR A 5 -13.32 -18.29 -1.00
C THR A 5 -12.19 -19.20 -0.52
N HIS A 6 -12.48 -20.10 0.43
CA HIS A 6 -11.51 -21.08 0.90
C HIS A 6 -11.13 -22.09 -0.21
N GLU A 7 -12.11 -22.61 -0.95
CA GLU A 7 -11.90 -23.55 -2.07
C GLU A 7 -11.07 -22.91 -3.19
N LYS A 8 -11.34 -21.66 -3.56
CA LYS A 8 -10.55 -20.93 -4.56
C LYS A 8 -9.08 -20.78 -4.15
N ARG A 9 -8.81 -20.44 -2.89
CA ARG A 9 -7.44 -20.38 -2.36
C ARG A 9 -6.77 -21.75 -2.42
N ARG A 10 -7.48 -22.80 -1.99
CA ARG A 10 -6.93 -24.16 -1.98
C ARG A 10 -6.63 -24.67 -3.39
N ALA A 11 -7.52 -24.43 -4.35
CA ALA A 11 -7.33 -24.81 -5.74
C ALA A 11 -6.09 -24.12 -6.34
N PHE A 12 -5.90 -22.83 -6.06
CA PHE A 12 -4.71 -22.10 -6.48
C PHE A 12 -3.42 -22.71 -5.89
N THR A 13 -3.40 -23.01 -4.58
CA THR A 13 -2.24 -23.65 -3.92
C THR A 13 -1.99 -25.06 -4.44
N GLU A 14 -3.04 -25.85 -4.68
CA GLU A 14 -2.93 -27.21 -5.24
C GLU A 14 -2.43 -27.20 -6.68
N GLU A 15 -2.88 -26.24 -7.50
CA GLU A 15 -2.39 -26.04 -8.87
C GLU A 15 -0.91 -25.64 -8.89
N GLN A 16 -0.50 -24.73 -8.00
CA GLN A 16 0.90 -24.38 -7.80
C GLN A 16 1.72 -25.61 -7.40
N LYS A 17 1.33 -26.34 -6.35
CA LYS A 17 2.02 -27.56 -5.90
C LYS A 17 2.11 -28.62 -7.00
N ALA A 18 1.03 -28.83 -7.75
CA ALA A 18 1.01 -29.78 -8.86
C ALA A 18 1.94 -29.35 -10.01
N SER A 19 2.03 -28.06 -10.30
CA SER A 19 2.94 -27.52 -11.31
C SER A 19 4.41 -27.73 -10.90
N THR A 20 4.75 -27.41 -9.66
CA THR A 20 6.10 -27.59 -9.09
C THR A 20 6.49 -29.08 -9.02
N GLN A 21 5.56 -29.95 -8.61
CA GLN A 21 5.84 -31.40 -8.54
C GLN A 21 6.08 -32.01 -9.93
N ARG A 22 5.42 -31.51 -10.98
CA ARG A 22 5.68 -31.92 -12.37
C ARG A 22 7.06 -31.48 -12.83
N GLU A 23 7.51 -30.28 -12.45
CA GLU A 23 8.85 -29.78 -12.78
C GLU A 23 9.95 -30.59 -12.07
N ILE A 24 9.75 -30.95 -10.79
CA ILE A 24 10.67 -31.79 -9.99
C ILE A 24 10.84 -33.20 -10.56
N ASN A 25 9.78 -33.77 -11.14
CA ASN A 25 9.80 -35.12 -11.72
C ASN A 25 10.44 -35.19 -13.11
N THR A 26 10.93 -34.07 -13.65
CA THR A 26 11.71 -34.03 -14.90
C THR A 26 13.14 -34.53 -14.61
N PRO A 27 13.66 -35.56 -15.31
CA PRO A 27 14.97 -36.13 -15.01
C PRO A 27 16.10 -35.12 -15.30
N GLY A 28 16.66 -34.53 -14.24
CA GLY A 28 17.78 -33.59 -14.31
C GLY A 28 17.99 -32.69 -13.08
N ASN A 29 16.95 -32.42 -12.28
CA ASN A 29 16.99 -31.36 -11.25
C ASN A 29 16.83 -31.83 -9.78
N GLN A 30 17.02 -33.11 -9.49
CA GLN A 30 16.66 -33.69 -8.18
C GLN A 30 17.47 -33.22 -6.95
N LYS A 31 18.68 -32.66 -7.11
CA LYS A 31 19.53 -32.30 -5.94
C LYS A 31 19.50 -30.83 -5.55
N THR A 32 19.09 -29.93 -6.44
CA THR A 32 19.11 -28.47 -6.19
C THR A 32 17.74 -27.96 -5.72
N PHE A 33 16.64 -28.56 -6.20
CA PHE A 33 15.27 -28.11 -5.93
C PHE A 33 14.71 -28.53 -4.56
N VAL A 34 15.13 -29.68 -4.00
CA VAL A 34 14.68 -30.13 -2.66
C VAL A 34 15.11 -29.15 -1.57
N LYS A 35 16.20 -28.39 -1.80
CA LYS A 35 16.67 -27.35 -0.88
C LYS A 35 15.86 -26.04 -0.99
N GLN A 36 15.27 -25.75 -2.15
CA GLN A 36 14.37 -24.60 -2.35
C GLN A 36 13.00 -24.82 -1.71
N LEU A 37 12.48 -26.06 -1.68
CA LEU A 37 11.18 -26.35 -1.02
C LEU A 37 11.19 -26.02 0.48
N ASN A 38 12.29 -26.30 1.18
CA ASN A 38 12.40 -25.97 2.60
C ASN A 38 12.53 -24.46 2.86
N LEU A 39 12.95 -23.67 1.86
CA LEU A 39 13.03 -22.20 1.96
C LEU A 39 11.67 -21.52 1.69
N PHE A 40 10.82 -22.10 0.84
CA PHE A 40 9.46 -21.59 0.59
C PHE A 40 8.49 -21.78 1.77
N ASP A 41 8.72 -22.80 2.60
CA ASP A 41 7.99 -22.98 3.86
C ASP A 41 8.47 -21.98 4.95
N GLU A 42 9.72 -21.51 4.88
CA GLU A 42 10.30 -20.57 5.86
C GLU A 42 10.10 -19.08 5.49
N GLU A 43 9.98 -18.72 4.20
CA GLU A 43 9.82 -17.30 3.78
C GLU A 43 8.40 -16.74 3.89
N ASN A 44 7.39 -17.58 4.20
CA ASN A 44 6.04 -17.13 4.53
C ASN A 44 5.84 -16.79 6.03
N GLU A 45 6.90 -16.83 6.85
CA GLU A 45 6.86 -16.56 8.30
C GLU A 45 6.83 -15.07 8.69
N LEU A 46 6.12 -14.22 7.94
CA LEU A 46 5.86 -12.83 8.32
C LEU A 46 4.38 -12.46 8.22
N ASP A 47 3.55 -13.22 8.93
CA ASP A 47 2.39 -12.75 9.69
C ASP A 47 1.92 -13.93 10.58
N ASP A 48 0.99 -13.73 11.51
CA ASP A 48 0.38 -14.75 12.40
C ASP A 48 -0.38 -15.90 11.65
N THR A 49 0.15 -16.45 10.55
CA THR A 49 -0.57 -17.22 9.53
C THR A 49 -0.70 -18.70 9.85
N ASP A 50 0.31 -19.38 10.40
CA ASP A 50 0.33 -20.86 10.44
C ASP A 50 -0.70 -21.48 11.43
N GLU A 51 -0.99 -20.86 12.57
CA GLU A 51 -2.13 -21.26 13.42
C GLU A 51 -3.48 -20.87 12.81
N SER A 52 -3.52 -19.73 12.11
CA SER A 52 -4.75 -19.22 11.49
C SER A 52 -5.21 -20.08 10.31
N GLU A 53 -4.28 -20.63 9.52
CA GLU A 53 -4.58 -21.50 8.37
C GLU A 53 -5.07 -22.88 8.81
N LYS A 54 -4.44 -23.47 9.83
CA LYS A 54 -4.90 -24.74 10.43
C LYS A 54 -6.29 -24.59 11.04
N THR A 55 -6.54 -23.48 11.75
CA THR A 55 -7.86 -23.17 12.34
C THR A 55 -8.91 -22.91 11.26
N ASN A 56 -8.56 -22.18 10.20
CA ASN A 56 -9.44 -21.91 9.05
C ASN A 56 -9.81 -23.19 8.30
N SER A 57 -8.86 -24.12 8.13
CA SER A 57 -9.08 -25.42 7.47
C SER A 57 -10.04 -26.31 8.27
N LEU A 58 -9.88 -26.37 9.60
CA LEU A 58 -10.82 -27.08 10.47
C LEU A 58 -12.22 -26.47 10.39
N MET A 59 -12.33 -25.14 10.49
CA MET A 59 -13.62 -24.44 10.44
C MET A 59 -14.30 -24.62 9.08
N TYR A 60 -13.54 -24.56 7.99
CA TYR A 60 -14.00 -24.88 6.65
C TYR A 60 -14.57 -26.30 6.57
N ASN A 61 -13.85 -27.30 7.09
CA ASN A 61 -14.32 -28.69 7.06
C ASN A 61 -15.61 -28.87 7.88
N ILE A 62 -15.73 -28.23 9.05
CA ILE A 62 -16.94 -28.24 9.88
C ILE A 62 -18.12 -27.65 9.11
N ILE A 63 -17.97 -26.43 8.59
CA ILE A 63 -19.05 -25.72 7.88
C ILE A 63 -19.44 -26.47 6.60
N LYS A 64 -18.46 -26.91 5.81
CA LYS A 64 -18.70 -27.63 4.55
C LYS A 64 -19.42 -28.96 4.80
N SER A 65 -19.00 -29.71 5.82
CA SER A 65 -19.63 -30.99 6.16
C SER A 65 -21.04 -30.80 6.68
N ASP A 66 -21.29 -29.77 7.49
CA ASP A 66 -22.63 -29.46 8.00
C ASP A 66 -23.60 -29.04 6.88
N LEU A 67 -23.11 -28.23 5.93
CA LEU A 67 -23.86 -27.82 4.72
C LEU A 67 -24.24 -29.00 3.80
N LEU A 68 -23.42 -30.06 3.79
CA LEU A 68 -23.68 -31.29 3.02
C LEU A 68 -24.57 -32.29 3.78
N GLY A 69 -24.80 -32.05 5.07
CA GLY A 69 -25.51 -32.95 5.96
C GLY A 69 -26.72 -32.30 6.62
N SER A 70 -26.71 -32.25 7.95
CA SER A 70 -27.89 -31.97 8.77
C SER A 70 -28.15 -30.48 9.05
N ASN A 71 -27.25 -29.56 8.68
CA ASN A 71 -27.34 -28.13 8.94
C ASN A 71 -27.61 -27.79 10.43
N GLN A 72 -26.86 -28.41 11.36
CA GLN A 72 -27.04 -28.24 12.80
C GLN A 72 -25.93 -27.43 13.46
N LEU A 73 -24.75 -27.33 12.84
CA LEU A 73 -23.56 -26.72 13.42
C LEU A 73 -23.39 -25.25 13.03
N ILE A 74 -23.99 -24.80 11.93
CA ILE A 74 -23.97 -23.39 11.47
C ILE A 74 -24.43 -22.41 12.55
N GLU A 75 -25.38 -22.85 13.39
CA GLU A 75 -25.99 -22.01 14.41
C GLU A 75 -25.31 -22.13 15.78
N THR A 76 -24.16 -22.81 15.84
CA THR A 76 -23.31 -22.84 17.04
C THR A 76 -22.54 -21.53 17.18
N GLU A 77 -22.35 -21.09 18.42
CA GLU A 77 -21.71 -19.80 18.72
C GLU A 77 -20.31 -19.68 18.09
N LYS A 78 -19.53 -20.76 18.08
CA LYS A 78 -18.18 -20.76 17.48
C LYS A 78 -18.23 -20.56 15.97
N VAL A 79 -19.12 -21.25 15.25
CA VAL A 79 -19.25 -21.13 13.79
C VAL A 79 -19.78 -19.73 13.44
N LYS A 80 -20.76 -19.23 14.20
CA LYS A 80 -21.29 -17.86 14.04
C LYS A 80 -20.19 -16.80 14.21
N GLN A 81 -19.34 -16.91 15.24
CA GLN A 81 -18.26 -15.96 15.47
C GLN A 81 -17.26 -15.94 14.30
N GLU A 82 -16.89 -17.09 13.76
CA GLU A 82 -16.00 -17.16 12.60
C GLU A 82 -16.66 -16.60 11.33
N LEU A 83 -17.93 -16.93 11.06
CA LEU A 83 -18.66 -16.37 9.93
C LEU A 83 -18.84 -14.84 10.04
N ASN A 84 -19.11 -14.33 11.24
CA ASN A 84 -19.20 -12.89 11.50
C ASN A 84 -17.85 -12.20 11.31
N LYS A 85 -16.75 -12.81 11.78
CA LYS A 85 -15.40 -12.30 11.57
C LYS A 85 -15.00 -12.31 10.09
N PHE A 86 -15.41 -13.33 9.34
CA PHE A 86 -15.24 -13.38 7.89
C PHE A 86 -15.98 -12.21 7.22
N LEU A 87 -17.29 -12.04 7.47
CA LEU A 87 -18.07 -10.94 6.89
C LEU A 87 -17.52 -9.57 7.29
N GLN A 88 -17.12 -9.41 8.55
CA GLN A 88 -16.46 -8.20 9.04
C GLN A 88 -15.21 -7.86 8.22
N ASN A 89 -14.38 -8.86 7.91
CA ASN A 89 -13.17 -8.66 7.11
C ASN A 89 -13.50 -8.32 5.65
N GLU A 90 -14.53 -8.91 5.06
CA GLU A 90 -14.98 -8.56 3.71
C GLU A 90 -15.43 -7.10 3.65
N TRP A 91 -16.26 -6.64 4.61
CA TRP A 91 -16.66 -5.25 4.71
C TRP A 91 -15.48 -4.29 4.93
N LYS A 92 -14.53 -4.66 5.79
CA LYS A 92 -13.29 -3.90 5.99
C LYS A 92 -12.48 -3.80 4.70
N ASN A 93 -12.34 -4.89 3.95
CA ASN A 93 -11.59 -4.92 2.71
C ASN A 93 -12.23 -4.01 1.65
N ILE A 94 -13.55 -4.02 1.52
CA ILE A 94 -14.29 -3.12 0.63
C ILE A 94 -14.09 -1.65 1.06
N ALA A 95 -14.30 -1.36 2.34
CA ALA A 95 -14.20 -0.01 2.89
C ALA A 95 -12.80 0.62 2.72
N LEU A 96 -11.77 -0.20 2.80
CA LEU A 96 -10.37 0.24 2.74
C LEU A 96 -9.75 0.06 1.34
N GLY A 97 -10.56 -0.25 0.31
CA GLY A 97 -10.09 -0.39 -1.07
C GLY A 97 -9.19 -1.60 -1.35
N ARG A 98 -9.22 -2.62 -0.48
CA ARG A 98 -8.41 -3.85 -0.61
C ARG A 98 -9.02 -4.90 -1.55
N THR A 99 -9.98 -4.49 -2.37
CA THR A 99 -10.67 -5.36 -3.34
C THR A 99 -10.06 -5.32 -4.74
N ILE A 100 -9.17 -4.35 -5.01
CA ILE A 100 -8.42 -4.27 -6.26
C ILE A 100 -7.28 -5.27 -6.20
N THR A 101 -7.27 -6.23 -7.11
CA THR A 101 -6.24 -7.27 -7.23
C THR A 101 -5.43 -7.06 -8.50
N PHE A 102 -4.16 -7.45 -8.44
CA PHE A 102 -3.23 -7.44 -9.56
C PHE A 102 -2.57 -8.81 -9.66
N ASP A 103 -2.27 -9.24 -10.89
CA ASP A 103 -1.40 -10.39 -11.10
C ASP A 103 0.02 -10.03 -10.69
N ARG A 104 0.80 -10.99 -10.21
CA ARG A 104 2.20 -10.75 -9.81
C ARG A 104 3.14 -11.72 -10.52
N GLY A 105 4.30 -11.21 -10.91
CA GLY A 105 5.37 -12.02 -11.48
C GLY A 105 6.74 -11.48 -11.09
N MET A 106 7.73 -12.37 -11.07
CA MET A 106 9.14 -12.03 -10.88
C MET A 106 9.64 -11.25 -12.10
N ILE A 107 10.39 -10.18 -11.88
CA ILE A 107 10.90 -9.39 -13.00
C ILE A 107 12.21 -9.94 -13.54
N ILE A 108 12.34 -9.89 -14.85
CA ILE A 108 13.63 -10.08 -15.54
C ILE A 108 13.90 -8.89 -16.46
N PRO A 109 15.16 -8.44 -16.59
CA PRO A 109 15.50 -7.31 -17.45
C PRO A 109 15.54 -7.71 -18.92
N SER A 110 15.14 -6.80 -19.81
CA SER A 110 15.40 -6.88 -21.25
C SER A 110 16.03 -5.60 -21.78
N LYS A 111 17.02 -5.77 -22.66
CA LYS A 111 17.64 -4.66 -23.39
C LYS A 111 16.77 -4.16 -24.56
N GLU A 112 15.80 -4.95 -25.01
CA GLU A 112 14.93 -4.63 -26.14
C GLU A 112 13.75 -3.73 -25.77
N LEU A 113 13.35 -3.77 -24.49
CA LEU A 113 12.32 -2.92 -23.93
C LEU A 113 12.87 -1.53 -23.61
N LYS A 114 12.07 -0.52 -23.94
CA LYS A 114 12.31 0.89 -23.61
C LYS A 114 11.53 1.30 -22.36
N ASN A 115 11.93 2.39 -21.71
CA ASN A 115 11.12 3.03 -20.68
C ASN A 115 9.72 3.36 -21.24
N GLY A 116 8.66 2.91 -20.55
CA GLY A 116 7.28 2.93 -21.05
C GLY A 116 6.85 1.65 -21.78
N GLU A 117 7.73 0.66 -21.94
CA GLU A 117 7.42 -0.67 -22.49
C GLU A 117 7.63 -1.75 -21.41
N ILE A 118 6.77 -2.76 -21.42
CA ILE A 118 6.79 -3.93 -20.54
C ILE A 118 6.41 -5.17 -21.34
N CYS A 119 6.83 -6.38 -20.96
CA CYS A 119 6.29 -7.62 -21.52
C CYS A 119 5.62 -8.44 -20.42
N VAL A 120 4.30 -8.48 -20.44
CA VAL A 120 3.48 -9.40 -19.67
C VAL A 120 3.03 -10.52 -20.63
N PRO A 121 3.61 -11.73 -20.54
CA PRO A 121 3.45 -12.76 -21.58
C PRO A 121 2.00 -13.24 -21.80
N TRP A 122 1.13 -13.02 -20.81
CA TRP A 122 -0.29 -13.41 -20.84
C TRP A 122 -1.25 -12.27 -21.19
N MET A 123 -0.74 -11.07 -21.48
CA MET A 123 -1.51 -9.93 -21.97
C MET A 123 -1.24 -9.70 -23.47
N ASP A 124 -2.15 -9.01 -24.14
CA ASP A 124 -2.07 -8.80 -25.60
C ASP A 124 -1.01 -7.76 -25.98
N GLU A 125 -0.42 -7.91 -27.16
CA GLU A 125 0.54 -6.94 -27.72
C GLU A 125 -0.13 -5.57 -27.90
N GLY A 126 0.57 -4.50 -27.50
CA GLY A 126 0.09 -3.12 -27.60
C GLY A 126 -0.89 -2.70 -26.50
N GLU A 127 -1.26 -3.60 -25.58
CA GLU A 127 -2.16 -3.31 -24.48
C GLU A 127 -1.53 -2.36 -23.46
N LYS A 128 -2.32 -1.42 -22.91
CA LYS A 128 -1.87 -0.57 -21.80
C LYS A 128 -1.92 -1.37 -20.49
N VAL A 129 -0.81 -1.39 -19.76
CA VAL A 129 -0.63 -2.16 -18.53
C VAL A 129 -0.32 -1.22 -17.37
N LEU A 130 -1.17 -1.27 -16.33
CA LEU A 130 -0.84 -0.74 -15.01
C LEU A 130 0.21 -1.65 -14.38
N ASN A 131 1.31 -1.09 -13.89
CA ASN A 131 2.33 -1.87 -13.20
C ASN A 131 2.96 -1.14 -12.02
N PHE A 132 3.29 -1.87 -10.96
CA PHE A 132 3.93 -1.32 -9.77
C PHE A 132 4.69 -2.37 -8.98
N ARG A 133 5.65 -1.92 -8.18
CA ARG A 133 6.31 -2.75 -7.17
C ARG A 133 5.79 -2.38 -5.78
N SER A 134 5.50 -3.37 -4.95
CA SER A 134 5.13 -3.17 -3.54
C SER A 134 6.36 -3.24 -2.63
N PRO A 135 6.41 -2.47 -1.53
CA PRO A 135 5.54 -1.32 -1.24
C PRO A 135 5.83 -0.15 -2.19
N PHE A 136 4.88 0.77 -2.34
CA PHE A 136 5.10 2.02 -3.08
C PHE A 136 6.07 2.93 -2.33
N LEU A 137 6.94 3.62 -3.06
CA LEU A 137 7.66 4.78 -2.51
C LEU A 137 6.72 5.97 -2.38
N ASN A 138 6.02 6.29 -3.48
CA ASN A 138 4.97 7.28 -3.61
C ASN A 138 4.15 6.94 -4.87
N SER A 139 3.22 7.81 -5.30
CA SER A 139 2.38 7.56 -6.48
C SER A 139 3.14 7.41 -7.79
N ASN A 140 4.37 7.94 -7.92
CA ASN A 140 5.19 7.83 -9.13
C ASN A 140 5.47 6.35 -9.48
N GLY A 141 5.48 5.47 -8.47
CA GLY A 141 5.75 4.04 -8.63
C GLY A 141 4.65 3.26 -9.36
N LEU A 142 3.45 3.83 -9.50
CA LEU A 142 2.38 3.25 -10.31
C LEU A 142 2.56 3.68 -11.77
N CYS A 143 3.20 2.84 -12.57
CA CYS A 143 3.53 3.13 -13.95
C CYS A 143 2.45 2.62 -14.91
N ILE A 144 2.36 3.26 -16.08
CA ILE A 144 1.55 2.80 -17.21
C ILE A 144 2.51 2.57 -18.37
N SER A 145 2.55 1.34 -18.84
CA SER A 145 3.46 0.91 -19.90
C SER A 145 2.68 0.22 -21.02
N ILE A 146 3.22 0.21 -22.24
CA ILE A 146 2.66 -0.54 -23.36
C ILE A 146 3.25 -1.94 -23.35
N ASN A 147 2.37 -2.95 -23.44
CA ASN A 147 2.78 -4.32 -23.53
C ASN A 147 3.44 -4.60 -24.88
N LYS A 148 4.64 -5.16 -24.86
CA LYS A 148 5.45 -5.48 -26.02
C LYS A 148 6.17 -6.79 -25.78
N HIS A 149 5.84 -7.80 -26.56
CA HIS A 149 6.41 -9.13 -26.48
C HIS A 149 7.83 -9.13 -27.02
N VAL A 150 8.78 -9.57 -26.20
CA VAL A 150 10.21 -9.70 -26.54
C VAL A 150 10.66 -11.15 -26.42
N GLU A 151 11.76 -11.52 -27.08
CA GLU A 151 12.27 -12.92 -27.06
C GLU A 151 12.69 -13.38 -25.66
N ASP A 152 13.11 -12.45 -24.79
CA ASP A 152 13.48 -12.72 -23.39
C ASP A 152 12.35 -13.38 -22.58
N ARG A 153 11.10 -13.29 -23.04
CA ARG A 153 9.96 -13.98 -22.41
C ARG A 153 9.94 -15.49 -22.68
N LEU A 154 10.74 -15.98 -23.63
CA LEU A 154 10.69 -17.35 -24.12
C LEU A 154 11.79 -18.22 -23.48
N ALA A 155 11.43 -19.46 -23.16
CA ALA A 155 12.36 -20.51 -22.81
C ALA A 155 13.08 -21.04 -24.07
N PRO A 156 14.16 -21.84 -23.93
CA PRO A 156 14.87 -22.44 -25.07
C PRO A 156 14.00 -23.33 -25.97
N ASP A 157 12.86 -23.82 -25.47
CA ASP A 157 11.88 -24.60 -26.24
C ASP A 157 10.86 -23.73 -27.01
N GLY A 158 11.03 -22.41 -26.98
CA GLY A 158 10.17 -21.44 -27.64
C GLY A 158 8.85 -21.15 -26.92
N LYS A 159 8.61 -21.71 -25.73
CA LYS A 159 7.41 -21.41 -24.93
C LYS A 159 7.64 -20.22 -24.02
N ALA A 160 6.58 -19.49 -23.71
CA ALA A 160 6.63 -18.42 -22.72
C ALA A 160 7.01 -18.98 -21.33
N LEU A 161 7.96 -18.32 -20.69
CA LEU A 161 8.29 -18.53 -19.29
C LEU A 161 7.08 -18.14 -18.43
N LYS A 162 6.80 -18.94 -17.41
CA LYS A 162 5.66 -18.73 -16.51
C LYS A 162 6.10 -17.93 -15.28
N GLY A 163 5.19 -17.09 -14.77
CA GLY A 163 5.40 -16.34 -13.53
C GLY A 163 6.44 -15.23 -13.63
N ILE A 164 6.89 -14.88 -14.84
CA ILE A 164 7.82 -13.79 -15.08
C ILE A 164 7.16 -12.61 -15.78
N ILE A 165 7.70 -11.43 -15.58
CA ILE A 165 7.36 -10.22 -16.32
C ILE A 165 8.68 -9.61 -16.79
N VAL A 166 8.81 -9.36 -18.09
CA VAL A 166 10.03 -8.75 -18.63
C VAL A 166 9.86 -7.24 -18.57
N VAL A 167 10.85 -6.55 -18.01
CA VAL A 167 10.83 -5.09 -17.86
C VAL A 167 12.04 -4.46 -18.54
N ASN A 168 11.94 -3.19 -18.90
CA ASN A 168 13.09 -2.44 -19.37
C ASN A 168 14.11 -2.21 -18.24
N ASP A 169 15.38 -2.17 -18.62
CA ASP A 169 16.51 -1.85 -17.74
C ASP A 169 17.26 -0.59 -18.22
N GLU A 170 16.54 0.32 -18.88
CA GLU A 170 17.13 1.56 -19.38
C GLU A 170 17.56 2.46 -18.23
N ASP A 171 18.80 2.96 -18.32
CA ASP A 171 19.29 4.04 -17.49
C ASP A 171 19.08 5.39 -18.20
N HIS A 172 19.23 6.49 -17.46
CA HIS A 172 19.14 7.85 -18.02
C HIS A 172 20.06 8.08 -19.21
N LYS A 173 21.23 7.42 -19.24
CA LYS A 173 22.20 7.57 -20.33
C LYS A 173 21.66 6.97 -21.61
N ARG A 174 21.12 5.75 -21.57
CA ARG A 174 20.50 5.07 -22.72
C ARG A 174 19.26 5.82 -23.19
N ILE A 175 18.42 6.28 -22.26
CA ILE A 175 17.24 7.08 -22.61
C ILE A 175 17.70 8.33 -23.37
N ARG A 176 18.56 9.17 -22.79
CA ARG A 176 19.05 10.40 -23.44
C ARG A 176 19.72 10.15 -24.79
N ALA A 177 20.42 9.03 -24.95
CA ALA A 177 21.07 8.70 -26.21
C ALA A 177 20.09 8.39 -27.36
N ARG A 178 18.86 7.94 -27.05
CA ARG A 178 17.82 7.62 -28.04
C ARG A 178 16.75 8.69 -28.22
N LEU A 179 16.65 9.66 -27.30
CA LEU A 179 15.63 10.72 -27.39
C LEU A 179 15.83 11.59 -28.62
N GLU A 180 14.73 11.96 -29.26
CA GLU A 180 14.73 12.97 -30.31
C GLU A 180 14.83 14.39 -29.72
N ALA A 181 15.15 15.39 -30.55
CA ALA A 181 15.42 16.77 -30.09
C ALA A 181 14.26 17.44 -29.31
N ASN A 182 13.03 16.93 -29.45
CA ASN A 182 11.83 17.45 -28.79
C ASN A 182 11.35 16.57 -27.62
N GLU A 183 12.04 15.48 -27.30
CA GLU A 183 11.66 14.60 -26.20
C GLU A 183 12.43 14.95 -24.93
N ILE A 184 11.72 15.00 -23.81
CA ILE A 184 12.29 15.29 -22.49
C ILE A 184 12.54 13.97 -21.78
N ALA A 185 13.77 13.77 -21.29
CA ALA A 185 14.08 12.61 -20.46
C ALA A 185 13.23 12.64 -19.18
N PRO A 186 12.68 11.50 -18.75
CA PRO A 186 11.92 11.46 -17.52
C PRO A 186 12.83 11.82 -16.33
N ALA A 187 12.28 12.45 -15.29
CA ALA A 187 13.04 12.75 -14.08
C ALA A 187 13.55 11.48 -13.37
N GLU A 188 12.74 10.41 -13.43
CA GLU A 188 13.05 9.07 -12.92
C GLU A 188 12.73 8.04 -14.00
N THR A 189 13.62 7.08 -14.18
CA THR A 189 13.34 5.82 -14.89
C THR A 189 12.25 5.03 -14.15
N GLU A 190 11.53 4.15 -14.84
CA GLU A 190 10.56 3.26 -14.17
C GLU A 190 11.19 2.45 -13.03
N SER A 191 12.46 2.04 -13.19
CA SER A 191 13.16 1.28 -12.15
C SER A 191 13.44 2.12 -10.90
N GLU A 192 13.76 3.40 -11.06
CA GLU A 192 13.91 4.35 -9.94
C GLU A 192 12.56 4.61 -9.26
N ARG A 193 11.49 4.89 -10.03
CA ARG A 193 10.14 5.13 -9.49
C ARG A 193 9.61 3.98 -8.65
N GLN A 194 9.94 2.74 -9.05
CA GLN A 194 9.52 1.52 -8.38
C GLN A 194 10.55 1.00 -7.37
N ALA A 195 11.71 1.66 -7.24
CA ALA A 195 12.87 1.17 -6.49
C ALA A 195 13.19 -0.30 -6.74
N ARG A 196 13.03 -0.76 -8.00
CA ARG A 196 13.26 -2.15 -8.39
C ARG A 196 14.68 -2.41 -8.84
N ASP A 197 15.18 -3.58 -8.50
CA ASP A 197 16.36 -4.19 -9.05
C ASP A 197 16.00 -5.60 -9.56
N PHE A 198 16.98 -6.47 -9.75
CA PHE A 198 16.77 -7.77 -10.41
C PHE A 198 17.24 -8.94 -9.53
N ASP A 199 17.20 -8.78 -8.20
CA ASP A 199 17.67 -9.78 -7.23
C ASP A 199 16.59 -10.78 -6.75
N GLY A 200 15.38 -10.71 -7.32
CA GLY A 200 14.22 -11.53 -6.93
C GLY A 200 12.90 -10.75 -6.88
N ASP A 201 12.96 -9.46 -7.19
CA ASP A 201 11.82 -8.55 -7.18
C ASP A 201 10.63 -9.04 -8.01
N CYS A 202 9.44 -8.71 -7.51
CA CYS A 202 8.18 -8.98 -8.19
C CYS A 202 7.39 -7.68 -8.37
N ILE A 203 6.69 -7.55 -9.49
CA ILE A 203 5.76 -6.45 -9.74
C ILE A 203 4.33 -6.96 -9.92
N GLY A 204 3.38 -6.11 -9.54
CA GLY A 204 1.97 -6.28 -9.83
C GLY A 204 1.63 -5.69 -11.19
N VAL A 205 0.80 -6.38 -11.97
CA VAL A 205 0.32 -5.94 -13.29
C VAL A 205 -1.18 -6.16 -13.43
N GLU A 206 -1.82 -5.28 -14.20
CA GLU A 206 -3.21 -5.43 -14.61
C GLU A 206 -3.46 -4.64 -15.90
N VAL A 207 -4.42 -5.11 -16.69
CA VAL A 207 -4.88 -4.39 -17.87
C VAL A 207 -5.49 -3.04 -17.46
N ALA A 208 -4.99 -1.95 -18.03
CA ALA A 208 -5.44 -0.60 -17.71
C ALA A 208 -6.93 -0.37 -17.99
N SER A 209 -7.46 -1.00 -19.05
CA SER A 209 -8.88 -0.87 -19.43
C SER A 209 -9.86 -1.40 -18.37
N LYS A 210 -9.39 -2.25 -17.44
CA LYS A 210 -10.18 -2.76 -16.32
C LYS A 210 -10.51 -1.68 -15.29
N TYR A 211 -9.63 -0.69 -15.13
CA TYR A 211 -9.77 0.38 -14.14
C TYR A 211 -9.55 1.78 -14.74
N PRO A 212 -10.42 2.24 -15.66
CA PRO A 212 -10.17 3.42 -16.48
C PRO A 212 -9.94 4.70 -15.67
N ASN A 213 -10.68 4.90 -14.58
CA ASN A 213 -10.51 6.08 -13.72
C ASN A 213 -9.21 6.03 -12.93
N PHE A 214 -8.83 4.85 -12.42
CA PHE A 214 -7.58 4.66 -11.69
C PHE A 214 -6.37 4.82 -12.62
N THR A 215 -6.47 4.31 -13.85
CA THR A 215 -5.47 4.55 -14.89
C THR A 215 -5.35 6.03 -15.23
N ALA A 216 -6.46 6.74 -15.42
CA ALA A 216 -6.42 8.18 -15.70
C ALA A 216 -5.76 8.97 -14.56
N GLU A 217 -6.05 8.62 -13.30
CA GLU A 217 -5.40 9.22 -12.14
C GLU A 217 -3.89 8.92 -12.12
N ALA A 218 -3.49 7.68 -12.38
CA ALA A 218 -2.09 7.29 -12.44
C ALA A 218 -1.34 8.01 -13.58
N GLU A 219 -1.96 8.17 -14.75
CA GLU A 219 -1.41 8.94 -15.87
C GLU A 219 -1.25 10.42 -15.48
N TYR A 220 -2.28 11.01 -14.87
CA TYR A 220 -2.27 12.40 -14.40
C TYR A 220 -1.18 12.64 -13.34
N ARG A 221 -1.08 11.79 -12.31
CA ARG A 221 -0.08 11.91 -11.23
C ARG A 221 1.35 11.67 -11.72
N ASN A 222 1.54 10.97 -12.84
CA ASN A 222 2.85 10.73 -13.45
C ASN A 222 3.32 11.85 -14.39
N GLN A 223 2.49 12.85 -14.68
CA GLN A 223 2.89 14.05 -15.42
C GLN A 223 3.96 14.82 -14.63
N VAL A 224 4.88 15.51 -15.32
CA VAL A 224 6.06 16.13 -14.70
C VAL A 224 5.65 17.19 -13.65
N GLU A 225 4.58 17.92 -13.93
CA GLU A 225 4.00 18.94 -13.06
C GLU A 225 3.27 18.38 -11.82
N ASN A 226 2.84 17.11 -11.86
CA ASN A 226 2.03 16.48 -10.82
C ASN A 226 2.77 15.41 -10.03
N ALA A 227 3.87 14.89 -10.57
CA ALA A 227 4.72 13.89 -9.92
C ALA A 227 5.38 14.45 -8.66
N TYR A 228 5.57 13.61 -7.66
CA TYR A 228 6.40 13.98 -6.50
C TYR A 228 7.85 14.11 -6.94
N ALA A 229 8.64 14.86 -6.18
CA ALA A 229 10.09 14.83 -6.37
C ALA A 229 10.63 13.40 -6.20
N PRO A 230 11.68 13.02 -6.96
CA PRO A 230 12.30 11.70 -6.85
C PRO A 230 12.70 11.36 -5.42
N THR A 231 12.38 10.15 -4.97
CA THR A 231 12.78 9.72 -3.63
C THR A 231 14.25 9.31 -3.64
N ILE A 232 15.09 10.04 -2.89
CA ILE A 232 16.53 9.82 -2.89
C ILE A 232 16.88 8.53 -2.13
N LYS A 233 17.38 7.53 -2.86
CA LYS A 233 17.97 6.32 -2.27
C LYS A 233 19.44 6.56 -1.95
N LEU A 234 19.77 6.61 -0.66
CA LEU A 234 21.14 6.82 -0.21
C LEU A 234 21.98 5.55 -0.29
N SER A 235 23.28 5.73 -0.48
CA SER A 235 24.24 4.64 -0.31
C SER A 235 24.17 4.08 1.11
N LYS A 236 24.30 2.75 1.23
CA LYS A 236 24.27 2.07 2.52
C LYS A 236 25.41 2.58 3.40
N GLN A 237 25.09 2.93 4.64
CA GLN A 237 26.08 3.34 5.62
C GLN A 237 26.67 2.12 6.30
N SER A 238 27.99 2.03 6.31
CA SER A 238 28.72 0.99 7.05
C SER A 238 28.51 1.13 8.55
N PHE A 239 28.50 0.00 9.27
CA PHE A 239 28.53 -0.01 10.74
C PHE A 239 29.92 0.31 11.31
N TYR A 240 30.96 0.33 10.48
CA TYR A 240 32.29 0.75 10.91
C TYR A 240 32.34 2.27 11.11
N ASP A 241 32.87 2.69 12.25
CA ASP A 241 33.20 4.10 12.48
C ASP A 241 34.28 4.54 11.47
N PRO A 242 34.05 5.59 10.68
CA PRO A 242 34.98 6.01 9.64
C PRO A 242 36.29 6.62 10.20
N THR A 243 36.30 7.00 11.47
CA THR A 243 37.44 7.62 12.18
C THR A 243 38.29 6.57 12.88
N THR A 244 37.67 5.62 13.58
CA THR A 244 38.38 4.60 14.37
C THR A 244 38.54 3.28 13.62
N GLY A 245 37.68 3.00 12.64
CA GLY A 245 37.62 1.71 11.94
C GLY A 245 37.04 0.59 12.82
N GLU A 246 36.48 0.91 13.98
CA GLU A 246 35.86 -0.06 14.87
C GLU A 246 34.39 -0.26 14.51
N GLN A 247 33.89 -1.47 14.76
CA GLN A 247 32.49 -1.82 14.56
C GLN A 247 31.81 -1.98 15.93
N PRO A 248 30.55 -1.52 16.10
CA PRO A 248 29.76 -1.84 17.28
C PRO A 248 29.65 -3.36 17.50
N PRO A 249 29.45 -3.81 18.75
CA PRO A 249 29.14 -5.21 19.04
C PRO A 249 27.96 -5.71 18.21
N PHE A 250 27.96 -7.01 17.91
CA PHE A 250 26.91 -7.64 17.11
C PHE A 250 25.51 -7.41 17.72
N GLU A 251 25.40 -7.41 19.05
CA GLU A 251 24.17 -7.20 19.78
C GLU A 251 23.57 -5.81 19.50
N GLU A 252 24.40 -4.77 19.42
CA GLU A 252 23.94 -3.41 19.12
C GLU A 252 23.46 -3.30 17.67
N ILE A 253 24.18 -3.94 16.75
CA ILE A 253 23.79 -4.03 15.33
C ILE A 253 22.47 -4.80 15.19
N ALA A 254 22.33 -5.92 15.89
CA ALA A 254 21.11 -6.73 15.87
C ALA A 254 19.91 -5.95 16.42
N ILE A 255 20.07 -5.23 17.53
CA ILE A 255 19.03 -4.34 18.08
C ILE A 255 18.67 -3.24 17.09
N HIS A 256 19.65 -2.60 16.44
CA HIS A 256 19.41 -1.61 15.40
C HIS A 256 18.61 -2.18 14.22
N MET A 257 19.02 -3.34 13.71
CA MET A 257 18.36 -4.01 12.57
C MET A 257 16.99 -4.57 12.94
N SER A 258 16.71 -4.78 14.23
CA SER A 258 15.43 -5.31 14.72
C SER A 258 14.29 -4.30 14.77
N ASP A 259 14.54 -3.03 14.46
CA ASP A 259 13.51 -1.98 14.45
C ASP A 259 12.50 -2.21 13.33
N ARG A 260 11.41 -2.91 13.66
CA ARG A 260 10.25 -3.13 12.80
C ARG A 260 9.19 -2.04 12.94
N ILE A 261 9.36 -1.09 13.87
CA ILE A 261 8.32 -0.14 14.26
C ILE A 261 8.38 1.11 13.39
N SER A 262 9.58 1.60 13.08
CA SER A 262 9.77 2.86 12.36
C SER A 262 9.08 2.88 11.00
N VAL A 263 9.20 1.82 10.19
CA VAL A 263 8.51 1.72 8.88
C VAL A 263 6.99 1.87 9.03
N GLY A 264 6.40 1.17 10.01
CA GLY A 264 4.97 1.23 10.26
C GLY A 264 4.49 2.61 10.74
N ILE A 265 5.27 3.28 11.59
CA ILE A 265 4.94 4.64 12.06
C ILE A 265 5.01 5.64 10.91
N ILE A 266 6.11 5.64 10.15
CA ILE A 266 6.32 6.59 9.06
C ILE A 266 5.27 6.36 7.97
N ASN A 267 5.00 5.11 7.58
CA ASN A 267 3.98 4.81 6.58
C ASN A 267 2.58 5.27 6.98
N ASN A 268 2.19 5.12 8.25
CA ASN A 268 0.91 5.64 8.74
C ASN A 268 0.85 7.17 8.69
N GLN A 269 1.96 7.86 8.96
CA GLN A 269 2.03 9.31 8.79
C GLN A 269 1.89 9.70 7.31
N VAL A 270 2.67 9.07 6.42
CA VAL A 270 2.60 9.36 4.97
C VAL A 270 1.18 9.14 4.46
N THR A 271 0.54 8.03 4.84
CA THR A 271 -0.87 7.76 4.50
C THR A 271 -1.80 8.88 4.99
N ALA A 272 -1.56 9.44 6.18
CA ALA A 272 -2.37 10.53 6.71
C ALA A 272 -2.17 11.83 5.93
N LEU A 273 -0.91 12.15 5.58
CA LEU A 273 -0.58 13.32 4.76
C LEU A 273 -1.18 13.21 3.35
N GLU A 274 -1.04 12.06 2.70
CA GLU A 274 -1.64 11.77 1.39
C GLU A 274 -3.16 11.88 1.42
N ALA A 275 -3.80 11.41 2.50
CA ALA A 275 -5.25 11.54 2.68
C ALA A 275 -5.70 13.01 2.75
N LEU A 276 -4.96 13.87 3.45
CA LEU A 276 -5.28 15.30 3.54
C LEU A 276 -4.90 16.06 2.25
N GLU A 277 -3.83 15.68 1.57
CA GLU A 277 -3.47 16.22 0.24
C GLU A 277 -4.56 15.90 -0.79
N SER A 278 -5.04 14.65 -0.82
CA SER A 278 -6.10 14.21 -1.72
C SER A 278 -7.46 14.82 -1.37
N GLU A 279 -7.72 15.09 -0.09
CA GLU A 279 -8.93 15.82 0.32
C GLU A 279 -8.98 17.23 -0.28
N ILE A 280 -7.85 17.93 -0.36
CA ILE A 280 -7.77 19.23 -1.03
C ILE A 280 -8.13 19.09 -2.50
N GLU A 281 -7.63 18.06 -3.17
CA GLU A 281 -7.92 17.80 -4.59
C GLU A 281 -9.41 17.47 -4.83
N VAL A 282 -10.00 16.66 -3.95
CA VAL A 282 -11.44 16.34 -3.98
C VAL A 282 -12.28 17.60 -3.77
N LEU A 283 -11.95 18.43 -2.78
CA LEU A 283 -12.63 19.69 -2.53
C LEU A 283 -12.46 20.67 -3.69
N ASN A 284 -11.27 20.77 -4.28
CA ASN A 284 -11.01 21.61 -5.45
C ASN A 284 -11.91 21.23 -6.62
N THR A 285 -12.03 19.92 -6.88
CA THR A 285 -12.73 19.38 -8.06
C THR A 285 -14.24 19.33 -7.88
N TYR A 286 -14.71 18.93 -6.70
CA TYR A 286 -16.13 18.60 -6.45
C TYR A 286 -16.78 19.43 -5.33
N GLY A 287 -16.00 20.18 -4.56
CA GLY A 287 -16.49 20.96 -3.43
C GLY A 287 -17.20 22.25 -3.83
N THR A 288 -18.25 22.58 -3.08
CA THR A 288 -18.93 23.88 -3.14
C THR A 288 -18.06 25.00 -2.57
N LEU A 289 -18.39 26.26 -2.87
CA LEU A 289 -17.66 27.42 -2.34
C LEU A 289 -17.69 27.43 -0.80
N GLU A 290 -18.84 27.07 -0.23
CA GLU A 290 -19.06 26.97 1.20
C GLU A 290 -18.15 25.92 1.84
N GLN A 291 -18.07 24.71 1.25
CA GLN A 291 -17.19 23.64 1.75
C GLN A 291 -15.70 24.03 1.66
N LYS A 292 -15.29 24.69 0.56
CA LYS A 292 -13.92 25.19 0.42
C LYS A 292 -13.61 26.27 1.46
N SER A 293 -14.56 27.17 1.72
CA SER A 293 -14.40 28.21 2.75
C SER A 293 -14.33 27.62 4.16
N GLU A 294 -15.17 26.64 4.48
CA GLU A 294 -15.14 25.93 5.77
C GLU A 294 -13.81 25.22 5.98
N TYR A 295 -13.27 24.57 4.95
CA TYR A 295 -11.93 23.98 4.98
C TYR A 295 -10.85 25.02 5.31
N LEU A 296 -10.88 26.19 4.66
CA LEU A 296 -9.96 27.30 4.95
C LEU A 296 -10.05 27.74 6.42
N ASP A 297 -11.27 27.88 6.96
CA ASP A 297 -11.48 28.29 8.35
C ASP A 297 -10.92 27.27 9.34
N GLN A 298 -11.14 25.97 9.10
CA GLN A 298 -10.62 24.88 9.95
C GLN A 298 -9.08 24.82 9.93
N VAL A 299 -8.47 24.88 8.74
CA VAL A 299 -7.00 24.84 8.60
C VAL A 299 -6.36 26.11 9.16
N SER A 300 -6.96 27.28 8.91
CA SER A 300 -6.44 28.56 9.42
C SER A 300 -6.47 28.58 10.94
N SER A 301 -7.57 28.13 11.55
CA SER A 301 -7.68 28.02 13.01
C SER A 301 -6.62 27.09 13.60
N HIS A 302 -6.35 25.96 12.93
CA HIS A 302 -5.29 25.05 13.36
C HIS A 302 -3.90 25.69 13.29
N TYR A 303 -3.54 26.34 12.18
CA TYR A 303 -2.24 26.98 12.02
C TYR A 303 -2.05 28.17 12.97
N GLN A 304 -3.09 28.94 13.25
CA GLN A 304 -3.05 29.97 14.30
C GLN A 304 -2.72 29.36 15.66
N SER A 305 -3.36 28.25 16.02
CA SER A 305 -3.02 27.53 17.27
C SER A 305 -1.57 27.04 17.28
N LEU A 306 -1.00 26.65 16.12
CA LEU A 306 0.42 26.29 16.03
C LEU A 306 1.34 27.51 16.24
N PHE A 307 0.99 28.68 15.71
CA PHE A 307 1.76 29.91 15.94
C PHE A 307 1.72 30.34 17.41
N GLU A 308 0.56 30.22 18.07
CA GLU A 308 0.44 30.47 19.51
C GLU A 308 1.36 29.57 20.34
N GLN A 309 1.50 28.29 19.95
CA GLN A 309 2.37 27.31 20.61
C GLN A 309 3.88 27.68 20.55
N GLU A 310 4.30 28.56 19.64
CA GLU A 310 5.68 29.07 19.61
C GLU A 310 5.98 30.05 20.76
N HIS A 311 4.94 30.54 21.44
CA HIS A 311 5.04 31.55 22.50
C HIS A 311 4.66 31.01 23.90
N TYR A 312 4.41 29.71 24.04
CA TYR A 312 4.13 29.08 25.33
C TYR A 312 5.38 29.01 26.23
N ASP A 313 5.20 28.77 27.52
CA ASP A 313 6.30 28.57 28.50
C ASP A 313 7.30 27.48 28.06
N LYS A 314 6.81 26.49 27.30
CA LYS A 314 7.61 25.50 26.57
C LYS A 314 7.32 25.64 25.08
N PRO A 315 8.06 26.52 24.36
CA PRO A 315 7.83 26.78 22.95
C PRO A 315 7.93 25.52 22.10
N LYS A 316 7.02 25.38 21.13
CA LYS A 316 7.08 24.35 20.09
C LYS A 316 7.25 25.03 18.73
N PRO A 317 8.48 25.43 18.37
CA PRO A 317 8.73 26.16 17.13
C PRO A 317 8.26 25.36 15.92
N ILE A 318 7.70 26.06 14.94
CA ILE A 318 7.37 25.48 13.65
C ILE A 318 8.66 25.44 12.82
N ARG A 319 8.85 24.33 12.11
CA ARG A 319 9.97 24.14 11.19
C ARG A 319 10.02 25.25 10.13
N ALA A 320 11.20 25.81 9.92
CA ALA A 320 11.42 27.01 9.11
C ALA A 320 11.03 26.81 7.63
N GLU A 321 11.15 25.58 7.13
CA GLU A 321 10.77 25.16 5.79
C GLU A 321 9.25 25.14 5.55
N TYR A 322 8.44 24.93 6.59
CA TYR A 322 6.97 24.82 6.48
C TYR A 322 6.24 26.08 6.96
N LYS A 323 6.88 26.85 7.85
CA LYS A 323 6.31 28.08 8.40
C LYS A 323 5.83 29.09 7.34
N PRO A 324 6.55 29.36 6.23
CA PRO A 324 6.08 30.28 5.19
C PRO A 324 4.75 29.85 4.55
N TYR A 325 4.57 28.55 4.28
CA TYR A 325 3.32 28.03 3.72
C TYR A 325 2.15 28.25 4.66
N MET A 326 2.33 27.98 5.96
CA MET A 326 1.28 28.20 6.97
C MET A 326 0.93 29.68 7.11
N GLN A 327 1.93 30.57 7.09
CA GLN A 327 1.71 32.02 7.18
C GLN A 327 0.98 32.56 5.95
N GLN A 328 1.38 32.10 4.75
CA GLN A 328 0.73 32.47 3.50
C GLN A 328 -0.71 31.94 3.47
N PHE A 329 -0.93 30.70 3.90
CA PHE A 329 -2.26 30.11 4.01
C PHE A 329 -3.17 30.95 4.92
N VAL A 330 -2.73 31.25 6.14
CA VAL A 330 -3.52 32.05 7.09
C VAL A 330 -3.80 33.45 6.53
N THR A 331 -2.82 34.08 5.88
CA THR A 331 -3.02 35.40 5.25
C THR A 331 -4.09 35.37 4.16
N LEU A 332 -4.09 34.34 3.31
CA LEU A 332 -5.08 34.17 2.25
C LEU A 332 -6.46 33.79 2.82
N ALA A 333 -6.48 32.90 3.82
CA ALA A 333 -7.69 32.50 4.51
C ALA A 333 -8.30 33.70 5.24
N GLU A 334 -7.58 34.52 5.97
CA GLU A 334 -8.18 35.64 6.71
C GLU A 334 -8.53 36.86 5.85
N ASN A 335 -8.36 36.78 4.53
CA ASN A 335 -8.71 37.88 3.64
C ASN A 335 -10.22 38.19 3.73
N PRO A 336 -10.62 39.42 4.10
CA PRO A 336 -12.04 39.77 4.25
C PRO A 336 -12.82 39.73 2.93
N ASN A 337 -12.13 39.71 1.79
CA ASN A 337 -12.71 39.65 0.45
C ASN A 337 -12.29 38.34 -0.26
N ARG A 338 -12.55 37.17 0.34
CA ARG A 338 -12.24 35.87 -0.28
C ARG A 338 -12.96 35.70 -1.62
N THR A 339 -12.22 35.84 -2.71
CA THR A 339 -12.69 35.43 -4.04
C THR A 339 -12.37 33.95 -4.29
N SER A 340 -12.96 33.36 -5.32
CA SER A 340 -12.66 31.97 -5.71
C SER A 340 -11.18 31.76 -6.01
N GLU A 341 -10.50 32.76 -6.56
CA GLU A 341 -9.05 32.74 -6.85
C GLU A 341 -8.22 32.73 -5.55
N ILE A 342 -8.61 33.53 -4.55
CA ILE A 342 -7.93 33.57 -3.25
C ILE A 342 -8.10 32.23 -2.52
N ILE A 343 -9.30 31.66 -2.57
CA ILE A 343 -9.58 30.34 -1.99
C ILE A 343 -8.71 29.28 -2.66
N GLN A 344 -8.66 29.27 -3.99
CA GLN A 344 -7.84 28.32 -4.75
C GLN A 344 -6.36 28.48 -4.39
N GLN A 345 -5.86 29.71 -4.35
CA GLN A 345 -4.48 30.00 -3.97
C GLN A 345 -4.16 29.47 -2.57
N ALA A 346 -5.04 29.68 -1.58
CA ALA A 346 -4.85 29.15 -0.23
C ALA A 346 -4.78 27.61 -0.24
N MET A 347 -5.70 26.95 -0.95
CA MET A 347 -5.73 25.50 -1.06
C MET A 347 -4.45 24.95 -1.73
N ASP A 348 -3.96 25.61 -2.78
CA ASP A 348 -2.72 25.23 -3.48
C ASP A 348 -1.48 25.38 -2.60
N GLU A 349 -1.39 26.45 -1.80
CA GLU A 349 -0.31 26.66 -0.83
C GLU A 349 -0.27 25.53 0.21
N ASN A 350 -1.43 25.16 0.76
CA ASN A 350 -1.48 24.07 1.74
C ASN A 350 -1.18 22.71 1.11
N ARG A 351 -1.67 22.49 -0.11
CA ARG A 351 -1.39 21.29 -0.89
C ARG A 351 0.11 21.15 -1.12
N GLN A 352 0.80 22.24 -1.50
CA GLN A 352 2.24 22.23 -1.71
C GLN A 352 3.01 21.90 -0.43
N MET A 353 2.57 22.43 0.72
CA MET A 353 3.14 22.06 2.01
C MET A 353 2.99 20.57 2.31
N TYR A 354 1.79 19.99 2.13
CA TYR A 354 1.59 18.55 2.32
C TYR A 354 2.42 17.71 1.35
N ARG A 355 2.58 18.14 0.09
CA ARG A 355 3.48 17.45 -0.86
C ARG A 355 4.93 17.41 -0.35
N LYS A 356 5.44 18.51 0.22
CA LYS A 356 6.78 18.55 0.82
C LYS A 356 6.91 17.61 2.03
N LEU A 357 5.89 17.57 2.88
CA LEU A 357 5.83 16.66 4.02
C LEU A 357 5.79 15.18 3.58
N ILE A 358 5.07 14.87 2.50
CA ILE A 358 5.01 13.53 1.90
C ILE A 358 6.40 13.14 1.36
N GLU A 359 7.03 14.02 0.56
CA GLU A 359 8.38 13.80 0.02
C GLU A 359 9.40 13.47 1.12
N GLU A 360 9.37 14.21 2.23
CA GLU A 360 10.21 13.94 3.39
C GLU A 360 9.85 12.62 4.08
N GLY A 361 8.57 12.33 4.27
CA GLY A 361 8.09 11.08 4.85
C GLY A 361 8.52 9.86 4.03
N CYS A 362 8.40 9.91 2.71
CA CYS A 362 8.87 8.87 1.79
C CYS A 362 10.39 8.67 1.89
N TYR A 363 11.17 9.75 1.96
CA TYR A 363 12.62 9.68 2.15
C TYR A 363 13.00 9.03 3.50
N GLN A 364 12.36 9.42 4.60
CA GLN A 364 12.60 8.80 5.91
C GLN A 364 12.16 7.33 5.93
N ASN A 365 11.06 6.99 5.24
CA ASN A 365 10.60 5.61 5.12
C ASN A 365 11.60 4.75 4.35
N GLN A 366 12.23 5.28 3.30
CA GLN A 366 13.28 4.58 2.55
C GLN A 366 14.48 4.27 3.44
N ILE A 367 14.88 5.20 4.32
CA ILE A 367 15.94 4.94 5.32
C ILE A 367 15.50 3.85 6.30
N ALA A 368 14.25 3.89 6.77
CA ALA A 368 13.71 2.90 7.69
C ALA A 368 13.66 1.50 7.08
N VAL A 369 13.23 1.37 5.82
CA VAL A 369 13.25 0.09 5.07
C VAL A 369 14.67 -0.45 4.96
N ASP A 370 15.66 0.43 4.86
CA ASP A 370 17.06 0.06 4.66
C ASP A 370 17.83 -0.24 5.96
N LEU A 371 17.20 -0.13 7.13
CA LEU A 371 17.83 -0.33 8.45
C LEU A 371 18.54 -1.69 8.58
N PHE A 372 18.00 -2.75 7.95
CA PHE A 372 18.60 -4.09 7.96
C PHE A 372 19.89 -4.21 7.13
N LYS A 373 20.17 -3.23 6.26
CA LYS A 373 21.35 -3.19 5.36
C LYS A 373 22.23 -1.96 5.60
N SER A 374 21.91 -1.11 6.58
CA SER A 374 22.53 0.21 6.75
C SER A 374 22.56 0.66 8.21
N ALA A 375 23.67 1.27 8.64
CA ALA A 375 23.79 1.89 9.97
C ALA A 375 23.00 3.22 10.10
N LYS A 376 22.50 3.78 8.99
CA LYS A 376 21.75 5.04 8.99
C LYS A 376 20.36 4.83 9.60
N LYS A 377 19.93 5.74 10.48
CA LYS A 377 18.59 5.74 11.10
C LYS A 377 17.67 6.80 10.51
N PRO A 378 16.35 6.54 10.43
CA PRO A 378 15.38 7.57 10.11
C PRO A 378 15.30 8.60 11.23
N GLU A 379 15.00 9.84 10.87
CA GLU A 379 14.86 10.97 11.80
C GLU A 379 13.45 11.00 12.39
N MET A 380 13.21 10.15 13.38
CA MET A 380 11.87 9.95 13.95
C MET A 380 11.29 11.18 14.67
N ASP A 381 12.12 12.12 15.10
CA ASP A 381 11.63 13.37 15.70
C ASP A 381 11.03 14.31 14.64
N LEU A 382 11.58 14.33 13.42
CA LEU A 382 10.99 15.05 12.29
C LEU A 382 9.63 14.45 11.92
N VAL A 383 9.57 13.11 11.85
CA VAL A 383 8.34 12.35 11.62
C VAL A 383 7.30 12.69 12.68
N ARG A 384 7.65 12.68 13.98
CA ARG A 384 6.71 13.04 15.05
C ARG A 384 6.23 14.48 14.96
N GLU A 385 7.13 15.41 14.66
CA GLU A 385 6.80 16.83 14.55
C GLU A 385 5.86 17.11 13.37
N ASN A 386 6.09 16.47 12.22
CA ASN A 386 5.24 16.60 11.04
C ASN A 386 3.77 16.21 11.31
N GLN A 387 3.51 15.32 12.29
CA GLN A 387 2.15 14.94 12.68
C GLN A 387 1.37 16.13 13.27
N ARG A 388 2.06 17.09 13.87
CA ARG A 388 1.45 18.28 14.49
C ARG A 388 0.87 19.24 13.44
N TYR A 389 1.34 19.15 12.20
CA TYR A 389 0.92 20.03 11.09
C TYR A 389 -0.37 19.56 10.40
N LEU A 390 -0.86 18.36 10.72
CA LEU A 390 -2.15 17.88 10.23
C LEU A 390 -3.27 18.63 10.96
N TYR A 391 -4.14 19.30 10.22
CA TYR A 391 -5.24 20.06 10.81
C TYR A 391 -6.33 19.18 11.44
N ARG A 392 -6.35 17.89 11.08
CA ARG A 392 -7.24 16.88 11.66
C ARG A 392 -6.60 15.50 11.64
N ASP A 393 -7.12 14.62 12.50
CA ASP A 393 -6.79 13.21 12.50
C ASP A 393 -7.50 12.44 11.37
N VAL A 394 -6.75 11.57 10.69
CA VAL A 394 -7.27 10.61 9.71
C VAL A 394 -7.61 9.29 10.42
N ASN A 395 -8.82 9.22 11.00
CA ASN A 395 -9.15 8.21 12.02
C ASN A 395 -9.14 6.77 11.49
N TYR A 396 -9.48 6.54 10.21
CA TYR A 396 -9.55 5.20 9.63
C TYR A 396 -8.22 4.43 9.69
N ILE A 397 -7.08 5.14 9.79
CA ILE A 397 -5.75 4.53 9.96
C ILE A 397 -5.67 3.74 11.27
N LYS A 398 -6.32 4.23 12.33
CA LYS A 398 -6.45 3.53 13.62
C LYS A 398 -7.66 2.58 13.60
N ASP A 399 -8.80 3.07 13.12
CA ASP A 399 -10.07 2.34 13.21
C ASP A 399 -10.06 1.03 12.40
N LYS A 400 -9.27 0.93 11.33
CA LYS A 400 -9.10 -0.32 10.57
C LYS A 400 -8.62 -1.50 11.43
N LYS A 401 -7.92 -1.22 12.54
CA LYS A 401 -7.44 -2.24 13.49
C LYS A 401 -8.47 -2.57 14.57
N SER A 402 -9.57 -1.83 14.65
CA SER A 402 -10.62 -2.09 15.64
C SER A 402 -11.28 -3.46 15.39
N LYS A 403 -11.47 -4.21 16.47
CA LYS A 403 -12.18 -5.50 16.44
C LYS A 403 -13.70 -5.32 16.32
N THR A 404 -14.23 -4.12 16.49
CA THR A 404 -15.69 -3.86 16.51
C THR A 404 -16.25 -3.25 15.24
N VAL A 405 -15.42 -2.55 14.44
CA VAL A 405 -15.89 -1.95 13.19
C VAL A 405 -16.33 -3.03 12.20
N TYR A 406 -17.46 -2.79 11.54
CA TYR A 406 -18.20 -3.72 10.69
C TYR A 406 -18.67 -5.02 11.37
N LEU A 407 -18.77 -5.04 12.71
CA LEU A 407 -19.65 -6.01 13.40
C LEU A 407 -21.06 -5.44 13.51
N ASN A 408 -21.18 -4.26 14.12
CA ASN A 408 -22.46 -3.57 14.35
C ASN A 408 -22.48 -2.13 13.81
N GLN A 409 -21.32 -1.52 13.57
CA GLN A 409 -21.21 -0.16 13.06
C GLN A 409 -20.04 -0.03 12.08
N GLY A 410 -20.20 0.80 11.05
CA GLY A 410 -19.13 1.14 10.12
C GLY A 410 -18.05 2.03 10.74
N ILE A 411 -17.00 2.32 9.97
CA ILE A 411 -16.02 3.36 10.32
C ILE A 411 -16.69 4.73 10.08
N THR A 412 -16.54 5.69 11.00
CA THR A 412 -17.07 7.05 10.81
C THR A 412 -16.01 7.94 10.17
N PRO A 413 -16.11 8.27 8.87
CA PRO A 413 -15.18 9.19 8.24
C PRO A 413 -15.41 10.61 8.76
N LYS A 414 -14.34 11.43 8.79
CA LYS A 414 -14.41 12.83 9.24
C LYS A 414 -14.03 13.84 8.14
N GLY A 415 -13.75 13.36 6.94
CA GLY A 415 -13.43 14.20 5.80
C GLY A 415 -13.65 13.49 4.47
N TYR A 416 -12.94 13.94 3.45
CA TYR A 416 -13.20 13.62 2.05
C TYR A 416 -12.03 12.94 1.32
N SER A 417 -11.07 12.36 2.06
CA SER A 417 -10.03 11.56 1.40
C SER A 417 -10.65 10.40 0.61
N PRO A 418 -10.00 9.89 -0.46
CA PRO A 418 -10.55 8.80 -1.28
C PRO A 418 -11.00 7.57 -0.46
N VAL A 419 -10.23 7.19 0.57
CA VAL A 419 -10.61 6.10 1.48
C VAL A 419 -11.83 6.46 2.33
N GLU A 420 -11.95 7.69 2.82
CA GLU A 420 -13.15 8.14 3.54
C GLU A 420 -14.40 8.15 2.65
N LEU A 421 -14.26 8.46 1.35
CA LEU A 421 -15.34 8.35 0.38
C LEU A 421 -15.76 6.89 0.14
N LEU A 422 -14.80 5.97 0.05
CA LEU A 422 -15.06 4.52 -0.03
C LEU A 422 -15.76 4.00 1.22
N ILE A 423 -15.31 4.42 2.40
CA ILE A 423 -15.94 4.10 3.68
C ILE A 423 -17.39 4.61 3.70
N ASN A 424 -17.62 5.87 3.32
CA ASN A 424 -18.96 6.45 3.22
C ASN A 424 -19.86 5.65 2.29
N GLN A 425 -19.35 5.23 1.13
CA GLN A 425 -20.11 4.42 0.20
C GLN A 425 -20.38 3.02 0.75
N THR A 426 -19.40 2.40 1.38
CA THR A 426 -19.53 1.07 2.00
C THR A 426 -20.57 1.07 3.11
N ASN A 427 -20.55 2.10 3.97
CA ASN A 427 -21.50 2.25 5.07
C ASN A 427 -22.96 2.34 4.62
N LYS A 428 -23.24 2.84 3.40
CA LYS A 428 -24.61 2.86 2.85
C LYS A 428 -25.17 1.47 2.56
N TYR A 429 -24.30 0.51 2.27
CA TYR A 429 -24.68 -0.88 1.96
C TYR A 429 -24.42 -1.83 3.12
N PHE A 430 -23.67 -1.40 4.13
CA PHE A 430 -23.36 -2.22 5.28
C PHE A 430 -24.65 -2.69 5.96
N GLN A 431 -24.71 -4.00 6.20
CA GLN A 431 -25.76 -4.65 6.98
C GLN A 431 -25.11 -5.51 8.05
N GLU A 432 -25.61 -5.38 9.28
CA GLU A 432 -25.22 -6.26 10.37
C GLU A 432 -25.64 -7.71 10.05
N SER A 433 -24.78 -8.65 10.42
CA SER A 433 -25.06 -10.08 10.27
C SER A 433 -26.30 -10.46 11.08
N GLN A 434 -27.26 -11.10 10.41
CA GLN A 434 -28.52 -11.58 11.02
C GLN A 434 -28.41 -13.02 11.54
N LEU A 435 -27.19 -13.58 11.64
CA LEU A 435 -27.01 -14.94 12.16
C LEU A 435 -27.36 -14.99 13.65
N GLU A 436 -28.43 -15.68 14.02
CA GLU A 436 -28.79 -15.94 15.42
C GLU A 436 -28.22 -17.27 15.91
N SER A 437 -27.85 -17.32 17.19
CA SER A 437 -27.30 -18.52 17.83
C SER A 437 -28.45 -19.38 18.35
N ARG A 438 -28.38 -20.69 18.09
CA ARG A 438 -29.41 -21.63 18.55
C ARG A 438 -29.27 -21.81 20.06
N PRO A 439 -30.37 -21.75 20.85
CA PRO A 439 -30.28 -21.92 22.30
C PRO A 439 -29.60 -23.24 22.70
N ILE A 440 -28.54 -23.19 23.51
CA ILE A 440 -27.75 -24.38 23.88
C ILE A 440 -28.62 -25.46 24.57
N VAL A 441 -29.72 -25.05 25.22
CA VAL A 441 -30.68 -25.93 25.89
C VAL A 441 -31.24 -27.05 25.00
N GLN A 442 -31.31 -26.85 23.68
CA GLN A 442 -31.81 -27.89 22.76
C GLN A 442 -30.86 -29.09 22.64
N PHE A 443 -29.58 -28.93 23.00
CA PHE A 443 -28.60 -30.00 22.99
C PHE A 443 -28.52 -30.72 24.35
N GLN A 444 -29.29 -30.28 25.37
CA GLN A 444 -29.24 -30.84 26.72
C GLN A 444 -29.58 -32.35 26.74
N ASP A 445 -30.46 -32.80 25.85
CA ASP A 445 -30.86 -34.20 25.76
C ASP A 445 -29.79 -35.11 25.12
N LEU A 446 -28.84 -34.56 24.36
CA LEU A 446 -27.72 -35.33 23.78
C LEU A 446 -26.68 -35.75 24.84
N PHE A 447 -26.65 -35.06 25.96
CA PHE A 447 -25.72 -35.33 27.07
C PHE A 447 -26.39 -36.00 28.26
N LYS A 448 -27.67 -36.37 28.15
CA LYS A 448 -28.34 -37.17 29.19
C LYS A 448 -27.72 -38.58 29.22
N GLY A 449 -26.96 -38.86 30.27
CA GLY A 449 -26.35 -40.17 30.51
C GLY A 449 -24.87 -40.30 30.14
N VAL A 450 -24.20 -39.18 29.83
CA VAL A 450 -22.72 -39.08 29.79
C VAL A 450 -22.20 -38.72 31.17
#